data_AF-A0A935LG17-F1
#
_entry.id   AF-A0A935LG17-F1
#
_cell.length_a   1.000
_cell.length_b   1.000
_cell.length_c   1.000
_cell.angle_alpha   90.00
_cell.angle_beta   90.00
_cell.angle_gamma   90.00
#
_symmetry.space_group_name_H-M   'P 1'
#
loop_
_entity.id
_entity.type
_entity.pdbx_description
1 polymer ?
#
loop_
_entity_poly.entity_id
_entity_poly.type
_entity_poly.pdbx_seq_one_letter_code
_entity_poly.pdbx_strand_id
1 'polypeptide(L)'
;MALPTPVKDQAGTGELSGIVAAATGREGTALALTEDGEVWSWGDYRSLGRTANVEETLPGKVRNAANNGTLSGIVSVSIGDTNAVALADDGTVYSWGAYPGQADSSSQRQFPGQVRAVTGAGVLSNVVAVSAGWNWSAALTGDGKVVAWGFNSDARTGQSTTIMVVDRPSYVQRDSDGTAVDGIVAISAGYGFGMALNNAGQVYTWGSNFMGQLGQNNSNNTSRPRALLVKNADGNGLLSNIKRVSAGGNHAMALDQDGKVFASGSATSGQLGDGPNRPVMNQSLLPRAVVNSLGIGQLSNIAAIATGDTHSLALDNDGRLLIWGDDYQQNLGQGGTSTTNLAVPTPVKDTAGSGVLSLAPLSTWPNLTSRAR
;
A
#
# COMPACT_ATOMS: atom_id res chain seq x y z
N MET A 1 -24.83 6.97 14.92
CA MET A 1 -24.24 5.87 14.14
C MET A 1 -24.79 5.99 12.73
N ALA A 2 -23.97 6.40 11.76
CA ALA A 2 -24.35 6.23 10.36
C ALA A 2 -23.93 4.81 9.99
N LEU A 3 -24.87 3.99 9.49
CA LEU A 3 -24.52 2.73 8.84
C LEU A 3 -23.57 3.02 7.68
N PRO A 4 -22.74 2.07 7.24
CA PRO A 4 -22.00 2.21 5.99
C PRO A 4 -22.99 2.55 4.88
N THR A 5 -22.94 3.78 4.39
CA THR A 5 -23.78 4.23 3.29
C THR A 5 -23.12 3.85 1.97
N PRO A 6 -23.86 3.25 1.03
CA PRO A 6 -23.38 3.03 -0.32
C PRO A 6 -22.81 4.31 -0.93
N VAL A 7 -21.69 4.18 -1.65
CA VAL A 7 -21.07 5.31 -2.34
C VAL A 7 -22.01 5.75 -3.46
N LYS A 8 -22.39 7.03 -3.44
CA LYS A 8 -23.33 7.59 -4.42
C LYS A 8 -22.70 7.68 -5.81
N ASP A 9 -23.52 7.63 -6.86
CA ASP A 9 -23.10 7.94 -8.22
C ASP A 9 -22.79 9.45 -8.41
N GLN A 10 -22.33 9.82 -9.60
CA GLN A 10 -21.98 11.22 -9.94
C GLN A 10 -23.13 12.21 -9.74
N ALA A 11 -24.38 11.76 -9.95
CA ALA A 11 -25.57 12.58 -9.81
C ALA A 11 -26.01 12.72 -8.34
N GLY A 12 -25.46 11.91 -7.43
CA GLY A 12 -25.85 11.87 -6.03
C GLY A 12 -27.22 11.20 -5.79
N THR A 13 -27.79 10.58 -6.83
CA THR A 13 -29.16 10.06 -6.87
C THR A 13 -29.22 8.53 -6.89
N GLY A 14 -28.14 7.86 -7.27
CA GLY A 14 -28.00 6.41 -7.29
C GLY A 14 -26.74 5.93 -6.57
N GLU A 15 -26.43 4.64 -6.72
CA GLU A 15 -25.26 3.99 -6.13
C GLU A 15 -24.22 3.68 -7.21
N LEU A 16 -22.95 3.92 -6.90
CA LEU A 16 -21.85 3.48 -7.73
C LEU A 16 -21.75 1.95 -7.65
N SER A 17 -21.89 1.27 -8.80
CA SER A 17 -21.95 -0.19 -8.89
C SER A 17 -20.83 -0.74 -9.78
N GLY A 18 -20.65 -2.07 -9.79
CA GLY A 18 -19.63 -2.73 -10.60
C GLY A 18 -18.20 -2.44 -10.14
N ILE A 19 -17.98 -2.09 -8.88
CA ILE A 19 -16.64 -1.82 -8.34
C ILE A 19 -15.91 -3.12 -8.03
N VAL A 20 -14.71 -3.29 -8.61
CA VAL A 20 -13.83 -4.45 -8.40
C VAL A 20 -12.62 -4.15 -7.54
N ALA A 21 -12.24 -2.87 -7.41
CA ALA A 21 -11.17 -2.45 -6.52
C ALA A 21 -11.40 -1.03 -6.00
N ALA A 22 -10.90 -0.76 -4.81
CA ALA A 22 -10.88 0.58 -4.22
C ALA A 22 -9.54 0.85 -3.55
N ALA A 23 -9.10 2.10 -3.58
CA ALA A 23 -7.91 2.57 -2.87
C ALA A 23 -8.24 3.88 -2.16
N THR A 24 -7.86 4.01 -0.88
CA THR A 24 -8.07 5.27 -0.15
C THR A 24 -6.74 5.93 0.20
N GLY A 25 -6.72 7.25 0.09
CA GLY A 25 -5.61 8.11 0.47
C GLY A 25 -5.89 8.80 1.80
N ARG A 26 -5.04 9.76 2.14
CA ARG A 26 -5.28 10.66 3.26
C ARG A 26 -6.35 11.69 2.90
N GLU A 27 -6.90 12.31 3.94
CA GLU A 27 -7.90 13.39 3.85
C GLU A 27 -9.15 13.04 3.03
N GLY A 28 -9.51 11.76 2.97
CA GLY A 28 -10.76 11.30 2.36
C GLY A 28 -10.71 11.08 0.85
N THR A 29 -9.55 11.22 0.20
CA THR A 29 -9.42 10.87 -1.21
C THR A 29 -9.58 9.38 -1.42
N ALA A 30 -10.33 8.99 -2.44
CA ALA A 30 -10.50 7.60 -2.83
C ALA A 30 -10.52 7.45 -4.34
N LEU A 31 -10.07 6.27 -4.80
CA LEU A 31 -10.25 5.77 -6.15
C LEU A 31 -11.12 4.51 -6.10
N ALA A 32 -11.98 4.35 -7.09
CA ALA A 32 -12.67 3.11 -7.37
C ALA A 32 -12.43 2.70 -8.83
N LEU A 33 -12.24 1.39 -9.04
CA LEU A 33 -12.08 0.77 -10.35
C LEU A 33 -13.32 -0.08 -10.63
N THR A 34 -13.91 0.11 -11.80
CA THR A 34 -15.08 -0.65 -12.26
C THR A 34 -14.69 -1.89 -13.08
N GLU A 35 -15.61 -2.84 -13.24
CA GLU A 35 -15.45 -4.06 -14.06
C GLU A 35 -15.11 -3.76 -15.53
N ASP A 36 -15.61 -2.64 -16.08
CA ASP A 36 -15.34 -2.18 -17.44
C ASP A 36 -14.04 -1.36 -17.56
N GLY A 37 -13.26 -1.26 -16.48
CA GLY A 37 -11.94 -0.66 -16.46
C GLY A 37 -11.93 0.87 -16.41
N GLU A 38 -13.02 1.50 -15.95
CA GLU A 38 -13.07 2.94 -15.65
C GLU A 38 -12.57 3.24 -14.24
N VAL A 39 -11.96 4.42 -14.07
CA VAL A 39 -11.51 4.89 -12.77
C VAL A 39 -12.35 6.07 -12.30
N TRP A 40 -12.81 5.99 -11.07
CA TRP A 40 -13.62 7.00 -10.40
C TRP A 40 -12.86 7.57 -9.20
N SER A 41 -13.03 8.86 -8.91
CA SER A 41 -12.37 9.54 -7.79
C SER A 41 -13.25 10.55 -7.06
N TRP A 42 -13.04 10.69 -5.76
CA TRP A 42 -13.65 11.69 -4.87
C TRP A 42 -12.74 11.98 -3.66
N GLY A 43 -13.06 13.02 -2.89
CA GLY A 43 -12.31 13.53 -1.75
C GLY A 43 -11.39 14.69 -2.11
N ASP A 44 -10.22 14.75 -1.45
CA ASP A 44 -9.29 15.89 -1.55
C ASP A 44 -8.65 16.04 -2.94
N TYR A 45 -8.39 17.30 -3.32
CA TYR A 45 -8.08 17.73 -4.70
C TYR A 45 -6.70 17.30 -5.23
N ARG A 46 -5.82 16.77 -4.37
CA ARG A 46 -4.40 16.57 -4.70
C ARG A 46 -4.14 15.45 -5.70
N SER A 47 -5.05 14.48 -5.81
CA SER A 47 -4.86 13.27 -6.62
C SER A 47 -6.16 12.76 -7.28
N LEU A 48 -7.11 13.66 -7.58
CA LEU A 48 -8.39 13.26 -8.21
C LEU A 48 -8.28 12.90 -9.69
N GLY A 49 -7.33 13.46 -10.44
CA GLY A 49 -7.16 13.10 -11.86
C GLY A 49 -8.27 13.61 -12.79
N ARG A 50 -9.19 14.46 -12.32
CA ARG A 50 -10.36 14.93 -13.11
C ARG A 50 -10.70 16.40 -13.02
N THR A 51 -10.33 17.06 -11.94
CA THR A 51 -10.54 18.48 -11.68
C THR A 51 -9.25 19.08 -11.10
N ALA A 52 -9.02 20.36 -11.38
CA ALA A 52 -7.83 21.06 -10.91
C ALA A 52 -8.15 21.80 -9.60
N ASN A 53 -7.49 21.43 -8.50
CA ASN A 53 -7.52 22.14 -7.22
C ASN A 53 -8.92 22.36 -6.61
N VAL A 54 -9.84 21.41 -6.82
CA VAL A 54 -11.18 21.43 -6.23
C VAL A 54 -11.44 20.09 -5.53
N GLU A 55 -11.82 20.16 -4.25
CA GLU A 55 -12.29 19.00 -3.50
C GLU A 55 -13.66 18.58 -4.03
N GLU A 56 -13.86 17.27 -4.19
CA GLU A 56 -15.08 16.74 -4.80
C GLU A 56 -15.66 15.64 -3.93
N THR A 57 -16.78 15.88 -3.28
CA THR A 57 -17.37 14.93 -2.32
C THR A 57 -18.16 13.80 -3.00
N LEU A 58 -18.51 13.94 -4.28
CA LEU A 58 -19.18 12.91 -5.07
C LEU A 58 -18.20 12.26 -6.04
N PRO A 59 -18.32 10.94 -6.30
CA PRO A 59 -17.51 10.26 -7.30
C PRO A 59 -17.68 10.85 -8.70
N GLY A 60 -16.57 10.98 -9.41
CA GLY A 60 -16.55 11.34 -10.82
C GLY A 60 -15.46 10.60 -11.58
N LYS A 61 -15.64 10.45 -12.90
CA LYS A 61 -14.69 9.74 -13.77
C LYS A 61 -13.36 10.48 -13.88
N VAL A 62 -12.26 9.74 -13.74
CA VAL A 62 -10.89 10.21 -13.97
C VAL A 62 -10.67 10.45 -15.47
N ARG A 63 -10.00 11.56 -15.81
CA ARG A 63 -9.80 11.96 -17.21
C ARG A 63 -8.67 11.15 -17.85
N ASN A 64 -8.73 10.95 -19.17
CA ASN A 64 -7.63 10.34 -19.91
C ASN A 64 -6.43 11.29 -20.04
N ALA A 65 -5.30 10.77 -20.54
CA ALA A 65 -4.08 11.55 -20.68
C ALA A 65 -4.15 12.72 -21.68
N ALA A 66 -5.06 12.64 -22.65
CA ALA A 66 -5.33 13.73 -23.60
C ALA A 66 -6.30 14.79 -23.03
N ASN A 67 -6.82 14.59 -21.81
CA ASN A 67 -7.78 15.46 -21.14
C ASN A 67 -9.10 15.69 -21.92
N ASN A 68 -9.44 14.81 -22.86
CA ASN A 68 -10.60 14.93 -23.76
C ASN A 68 -11.62 13.78 -23.61
N GLY A 69 -11.43 12.94 -22.61
CA GLY A 69 -12.30 11.80 -22.30
C GLY A 69 -11.97 11.16 -20.96
N THR A 70 -12.40 9.92 -20.76
CA THR A 70 -12.23 9.16 -19.52
C THR A 70 -11.10 8.14 -19.64
N LEU A 71 -10.35 7.94 -18.55
CA LEU A 71 -9.37 6.87 -18.44
C LEU A 71 -10.09 5.51 -18.39
N SER A 72 -9.72 4.60 -19.29
CA SER A 72 -10.38 3.30 -19.49
C SER A 72 -9.33 2.19 -19.72
N GLY A 73 -9.76 0.94 -19.72
CA GLY A 73 -8.88 -0.23 -19.88
C GLY A 73 -7.96 -0.46 -18.67
N ILE A 74 -8.34 0.07 -17.50
CA ILE A 74 -7.55 -0.05 -16.26
C ILE A 74 -7.87 -1.36 -15.56
N VAL A 75 -6.84 -2.02 -15.03
CA VAL A 75 -6.94 -3.28 -14.28
C VAL A 75 -6.45 -3.17 -12.84
N SER A 76 -5.73 -2.10 -12.49
CA SER A 76 -5.29 -1.84 -11.13
C SER A 76 -5.11 -0.36 -10.86
N VAL A 77 -5.38 0.06 -9.63
CA VAL A 77 -5.17 1.43 -9.15
C VAL A 77 -4.49 1.42 -7.78
N SER A 78 -3.69 2.45 -7.51
CA SER A 78 -3.13 2.69 -6.18
C SER A 78 -3.01 4.19 -5.94
N ILE A 79 -3.27 4.63 -4.71
CA ILE A 79 -3.26 6.04 -4.32
C ILE A 79 -2.34 6.26 -3.13
N GLY A 80 -1.54 7.32 -3.22
CA GLY A 80 -0.78 7.87 -2.10
C GLY A 80 -1.52 9.01 -1.42
N ASP A 81 -0.80 9.86 -0.71
CA ASP A 81 -1.36 11.07 -0.09
C ASP A 81 -1.59 12.17 -1.14
N THR A 82 -0.68 12.27 -2.10
CA THR A 82 -0.66 13.37 -3.07
C THR A 82 -0.49 12.92 -4.51
N ASN A 83 -0.42 11.60 -4.73
CA ASN A 83 -0.23 10.98 -6.03
C ASN A 83 -1.13 9.77 -6.22
N ALA A 84 -1.28 9.34 -7.46
CA ALA A 84 -2.00 8.15 -7.83
C ALA A 84 -1.36 7.50 -9.05
N VAL A 85 -1.58 6.19 -9.18
CA VAL A 85 -1.12 5.38 -10.30
C VAL A 85 -2.22 4.43 -10.74
N ALA A 86 -2.29 4.19 -12.05
CA ALA A 86 -3.18 3.23 -12.66
C ALA A 86 -2.40 2.36 -13.65
N LEU A 87 -2.74 1.07 -13.71
CA LEU A 87 -2.19 0.09 -14.64
C LEU A 87 -3.27 -0.31 -15.64
N ALA A 88 -2.98 -0.16 -16.92
CA ALA A 88 -3.83 -0.67 -18.01
C ALA A 88 -3.59 -2.15 -18.28
N ASP A 89 -4.57 -2.80 -18.91
CA ASP A 89 -4.52 -4.21 -19.34
C ASP A 89 -3.37 -4.53 -20.30
N ASP A 90 -2.94 -3.56 -21.09
CA ASP A 90 -1.79 -3.64 -21.99
C ASP A 90 -0.42 -3.47 -21.28
N GLY A 91 -0.41 -3.26 -19.97
CA GLY A 91 0.78 -3.06 -19.16
C GLY A 91 1.31 -1.62 -19.15
N THR A 92 0.57 -0.65 -19.70
CA THR A 92 0.89 0.78 -19.62
C THR A 92 0.58 1.33 -18.24
N VAL A 93 1.47 2.17 -17.70
CA VAL A 93 1.25 2.85 -16.41
C VAL A 93 0.90 4.32 -16.61
N TYR A 94 -0.14 4.75 -15.93
CA TYR A 94 -0.52 6.15 -15.80
C TYR A 94 -0.22 6.64 -14.39
N SER A 95 0.23 7.89 -14.25
CA SER A 95 0.44 8.53 -12.95
C SER A 95 0.06 10.00 -12.97
N TRP A 96 -0.41 10.49 -11.83
CA TRP A 96 -0.76 11.89 -11.60
C TRP A 96 -0.55 12.26 -10.14
N GLY A 97 -0.48 13.56 -9.84
CA GLY A 97 -0.28 14.04 -8.48
C GLY A 97 -0.06 15.55 -8.38
N ALA A 98 0.00 16.02 -7.13
CA ALA A 98 0.03 17.43 -6.78
C ALA A 98 1.41 18.08 -6.92
N TYR A 99 2.49 17.30 -6.95
CA TYR A 99 3.85 17.84 -6.93
C TYR A 99 4.75 17.27 -8.04
N PRO A 100 5.82 18.01 -8.43
CA PRO A 100 6.84 17.49 -9.32
C PRO A 100 7.40 16.12 -8.89
N GLY A 101 7.71 15.31 -9.88
CA GLY A 101 8.25 13.95 -9.76
C GLY A 101 7.20 12.88 -9.54
N GLN A 102 6.10 13.18 -8.86
CA GLN A 102 5.07 12.19 -8.49
C GLN A 102 4.42 11.50 -9.68
N ALA A 103 4.40 12.20 -10.82
CA ALA A 103 3.84 11.73 -12.07
C ALA A 103 4.93 11.55 -13.16
N ASP A 104 6.17 11.26 -12.76
CA ASP A 104 7.32 11.14 -13.65
C ASP A 104 7.46 12.40 -14.54
N SER A 105 7.55 13.56 -13.88
CA SER A 105 7.63 14.85 -14.57
C SER A 105 8.25 15.91 -13.68
N SER A 106 9.03 16.82 -14.27
CA SER A 106 9.58 17.98 -13.56
C SER A 106 8.51 19.02 -13.19
N SER A 107 7.27 18.85 -13.66
CA SER A 107 6.12 19.68 -13.31
C SER A 107 5.01 18.84 -12.65
N GLN A 108 4.10 19.50 -11.95
CA GLN A 108 2.87 18.87 -11.49
C GLN A 108 2.06 18.33 -12.67
N ARG A 109 1.41 17.18 -12.48
CA ARG A 109 0.42 16.62 -13.43
C ARG A 109 -0.87 16.31 -12.69
N GLN A 110 -1.86 17.18 -12.83
CA GLN A 110 -3.17 17.00 -12.17
C GLN A 110 -4.05 15.95 -12.86
N PHE A 111 -3.74 15.59 -14.10
CA PHE A 111 -4.42 14.56 -14.88
C PHE A 111 -3.46 13.39 -15.13
N PRO A 112 -3.98 12.17 -15.34
CA PRO A 112 -3.16 11.01 -15.66
C PRO A 112 -2.22 11.26 -16.84
N GLY A 113 -0.94 10.99 -16.67
CA GLY A 113 0.04 10.97 -17.76
C GLY A 113 0.69 9.59 -17.86
N GLN A 114 0.97 9.14 -19.07
CA GLN A 114 1.74 7.91 -19.26
C GLN A 114 3.13 8.07 -18.64
N VAL A 115 3.54 7.07 -17.87
CA VAL A 115 4.87 7.00 -17.26
C VAL A 115 5.89 6.66 -18.35
N ARG A 116 7.02 7.38 -18.38
CA ARG A 116 8.10 7.19 -19.34
C ARG A 116 8.88 5.92 -19.03
N ALA A 117 9.46 5.30 -20.06
CA ALA A 117 10.36 4.19 -19.85
C ALA A 117 11.60 4.61 -19.05
N VAL A 118 12.24 3.66 -18.34
CA VAL A 118 13.50 3.90 -17.61
C VAL A 118 14.63 4.42 -18.51
N THR A 119 14.59 4.05 -19.80
CA THR A 119 15.55 4.53 -20.82
C THR A 119 15.34 6.00 -21.19
N GLY A 120 14.19 6.58 -20.83
CA GLY A 120 13.74 7.89 -21.27
C GLY A 120 13.10 7.92 -22.66
N ALA A 121 13.11 6.80 -23.40
CA ALA A 121 12.52 6.69 -24.73
C ALA A 121 11.22 5.88 -24.67
N GLY A 122 10.10 6.52 -25.00
CA GLY A 122 8.78 5.91 -24.97
C GLY A 122 8.17 5.80 -23.57
N VAL A 123 7.24 4.87 -23.41
CA VAL A 123 6.47 4.66 -22.18
C VAL A 123 6.89 3.39 -21.46
N LEU A 124 6.76 3.38 -20.14
CA LEU A 124 6.92 2.20 -19.32
C LEU A 124 5.84 1.19 -19.72
N SER A 125 6.26 -0.01 -20.06
CA SER A 125 5.42 -1.09 -20.60
C SER A 125 5.80 -2.41 -19.95
N ASN A 126 5.01 -3.46 -20.22
CA ASN A 126 5.15 -4.77 -19.59
C ASN A 126 5.14 -4.66 -18.05
N VAL A 127 4.24 -3.85 -17.49
CA VAL A 127 4.05 -3.75 -16.04
C VAL A 127 2.91 -4.68 -15.62
N VAL A 128 3.09 -5.35 -14.49
CA VAL A 128 2.12 -6.32 -13.94
C VAL A 128 1.57 -5.92 -12.57
N ALA A 129 2.19 -4.96 -11.89
CA ALA A 129 1.65 -4.37 -10.66
C ALA A 129 2.15 -2.94 -10.43
N VAL A 130 1.35 -2.14 -9.73
CA VAL A 130 1.69 -0.78 -9.32
C VAL A 130 1.37 -0.56 -7.84
N SER A 131 2.11 0.33 -7.18
CA SER A 131 1.86 0.71 -5.78
C SER A 131 2.30 2.14 -5.52
N ALA A 132 1.46 2.93 -4.85
CA ALA A 132 1.74 4.31 -4.46
C ALA A 132 2.07 4.42 -2.96
N GLY A 133 3.20 5.09 -2.67
CA GLY A 133 3.67 5.42 -1.33
C GLY A 133 2.99 6.67 -0.75
N TRP A 134 3.68 7.49 0.04
CA TRP A 134 3.12 8.80 0.45
C TRP A 134 3.04 9.74 -0.76
N ASN A 135 4.16 9.91 -1.44
CA ASN A 135 4.41 10.92 -2.46
C ASN A 135 5.38 10.39 -3.53
N TRP A 136 5.42 9.07 -3.68
CA TRP A 136 6.27 8.33 -4.58
C TRP A 136 5.51 7.09 -5.05
N SER A 137 6.01 6.45 -6.10
CA SER A 137 5.35 5.30 -6.73
C SER A 137 6.36 4.24 -7.10
N ALA A 138 5.87 3.00 -7.18
CA ALA A 138 6.60 1.84 -7.68
C ALA A 138 5.76 1.06 -8.68
N ALA A 139 6.46 0.39 -9.62
CA ALA A 139 5.90 -0.53 -10.58
C ALA A 139 6.73 -1.83 -10.62
N LEU A 140 6.06 -2.96 -10.81
CA LEU A 140 6.65 -4.28 -11.02
C LEU A 140 6.53 -4.62 -12.50
N THR A 141 7.66 -4.80 -13.16
CA THR A 141 7.69 -5.23 -14.56
C THR A 141 7.48 -6.74 -14.69
N GLY A 142 7.00 -7.21 -15.84
CA GLY A 142 6.74 -8.62 -16.12
C GLY A 142 8.02 -9.47 -16.21
N ASP A 143 9.19 -8.85 -16.36
CA ASP A 143 10.50 -9.51 -16.18
C ASP A 143 10.95 -9.54 -14.70
N GLY A 144 10.09 -9.17 -13.76
CA GLY A 144 10.29 -9.33 -12.32
C GLY A 144 11.18 -8.26 -11.68
N LYS A 145 11.28 -7.06 -12.26
CA LYS A 145 12.06 -5.94 -11.70
C LYS A 145 11.18 -4.87 -11.09
N VAL A 146 11.76 -4.06 -10.19
CA VAL A 146 11.06 -2.94 -9.56
C VAL A 146 11.60 -1.61 -10.06
N VAL A 147 10.67 -0.76 -10.51
CA VAL A 147 10.93 0.61 -10.95
C VAL A 147 10.24 1.57 -9.99
N ALA A 148 10.89 2.66 -9.59
CA ALA A 148 10.32 3.66 -8.71
C ALA A 148 10.59 5.10 -9.17
N TRP A 149 9.70 6.02 -8.78
CA TRP A 149 9.79 7.45 -9.08
C TRP A 149 9.05 8.29 -8.02
N GLY A 150 9.24 9.61 -8.06
CA GLY A 150 8.62 10.56 -7.13
C GLY A 150 9.59 11.13 -6.11
N PHE A 151 9.06 11.52 -4.95
CA PHE A 151 9.89 12.08 -3.87
C PHE A 151 10.88 11.04 -3.35
N ASN A 152 12.12 11.44 -3.05
CA ASN A 152 13.21 10.52 -2.73
C ASN A 152 13.93 10.83 -1.41
N SER A 153 13.29 11.54 -0.47
CA SER A 153 13.86 11.59 0.88
C SER A 153 13.96 10.18 1.45
N ASP A 154 15.01 9.93 2.22
CA ASP A 154 15.31 8.62 2.82
C ASP A 154 15.56 7.52 1.79
N ALA A 155 15.84 7.87 0.53
CA ALA A 155 16.02 6.95 -0.59
C ALA A 155 14.80 6.04 -0.86
N ARG A 156 13.58 6.53 -0.63
CA ARG A 156 12.33 5.75 -0.83
C ARG A 156 12.12 5.26 -2.28
N THR A 157 12.74 5.90 -3.27
CA THR A 157 12.74 5.41 -4.67
C THR A 157 13.90 4.47 -5.00
N GLY A 158 14.74 4.11 -4.03
CA GLY A 158 15.94 3.30 -4.25
C GLY A 158 17.05 4.04 -5.01
N GLN A 159 17.04 5.38 -4.98
CA GLN A 159 18.06 6.22 -5.60
C GLN A 159 18.79 7.06 -4.54
N SER A 160 20.00 7.55 -4.88
CA SER A 160 20.84 8.36 -3.99
C SER A 160 20.06 9.47 -3.30
N THR A 161 20.27 9.67 -2.00
CA THR A 161 19.64 10.74 -1.21
C THR A 161 20.09 12.14 -1.60
N THR A 162 21.13 12.28 -2.43
CA THR A 162 21.51 13.56 -3.07
C THR A 162 20.48 14.01 -4.11
N ILE A 163 19.61 13.11 -4.55
CA ILE A 163 18.49 13.38 -5.44
C ILE A 163 17.24 13.48 -4.58
N MET A 164 16.64 14.67 -4.46
CA MET A 164 15.42 14.87 -3.67
C MET A 164 14.17 14.37 -4.39
N VAL A 165 14.15 14.43 -5.72
CA VAL A 165 13.02 14.04 -6.56
C VAL A 165 13.56 13.23 -7.73
N VAL A 166 13.06 12.02 -7.89
CA VAL A 166 13.33 11.13 -9.02
C VAL A 166 12.17 11.31 -9.99
N ASP A 167 12.34 12.29 -10.89
CA ASP A 167 11.34 12.65 -11.88
C ASP A 167 11.40 11.81 -13.14
N ARG A 168 12.24 10.76 -13.16
CA ARG A 168 12.33 9.73 -14.20
C ARG A 168 12.37 8.34 -13.56
N PRO A 169 11.59 7.36 -14.02
CA PRO A 169 11.51 6.08 -13.34
C PRO A 169 12.85 5.36 -13.40
N SER A 170 13.27 4.80 -12.28
CA SER A 170 14.59 4.20 -12.12
C SER A 170 14.47 2.85 -11.41
N TYR A 171 15.34 1.91 -11.76
CA TYR A 171 15.35 0.60 -11.11
C TYR A 171 15.80 0.71 -9.66
N VAL A 172 15.08 0.03 -8.76
CA VAL A 172 15.54 -0.21 -7.40
C VAL A 172 16.67 -1.23 -7.43
N GLN A 173 17.80 -0.93 -6.79
CA GLN A 173 19.00 -1.76 -6.84
C GLN A 173 19.18 -2.61 -5.57
N ARG A 174 19.75 -3.81 -5.70
CA ARG A 174 20.15 -4.68 -4.57
C ARG A 174 21.40 -4.15 -3.89
N ASP A 175 21.47 -4.25 -2.55
CA ASP A 175 22.65 -3.79 -1.80
C ASP A 175 23.92 -4.56 -2.16
N SER A 176 23.77 -5.88 -2.34
CA SER A 176 24.86 -6.84 -2.53
C SER A 176 25.77 -6.54 -3.72
N ASP A 177 25.22 -6.09 -4.83
CA ASP A 177 25.95 -5.91 -6.09
C ASP A 177 25.55 -4.65 -6.90
N GLY A 178 24.52 -3.91 -6.47
CA GLY A 178 24.04 -2.73 -7.18
C GLY A 178 23.27 -3.02 -8.46
N THR A 179 22.95 -4.28 -8.77
CA THR A 179 22.09 -4.64 -9.90
C THR A 179 20.62 -4.44 -9.53
N ALA A 180 19.71 -4.42 -10.51
CA ALA A 180 18.28 -4.30 -10.23
C ALA A 180 17.80 -5.47 -9.35
N VAL A 181 16.89 -5.18 -8.41
CA VAL A 181 16.10 -6.26 -7.78
C VAL A 181 15.34 -7.00 -8.87
N ASP A 182 15.35 -8.33 -8.80
CA ASP A 182 14.84 -9.23 -9.83
C ASP A 182 14.13 -10.44 -9.22
N GLY A 183 13.41 -11.19 -10.05
CA GLY A 183 12.60 -12.33 -9.60
C GLY A 183 11.45 -11.93 -8.67
N ILE A 184 11.04 -10.65 -8.71
CA ILE A 184 9.98 -10.10 -7.87
C ILE A 184 8.60 -10.51 -8.39
N VAL A 185 7.71 -10.86 -7.46
CA VAL A 185 6.33 -11.29 -7.72
C VAL A 185 5.29 -10.39 -7.05
N ALA A 186 5.68 -9.58 -6.05
CA ALA A 186 4.81 -8.59 -5.44
C ALA A 186 5.60 -7.39 -4.91
N ILE A 187 4.95 -6.22 -4.87
CA ILE A 187 5.52 -4.97 -4.34
C ILE A 187 4.53 -4.30 -3.39
N SER A 188 5.03 -3.49 -2.47
CA SER A 188 4.21 -2.62 -1.63
C SER A 188 4.98 -1.34 -1.28
N ALA A 189 4.34 -0.18 -1.50
CA ALA A 189 4.92 1.13 -1.22
C ALA A 189 4.28 1.75 0.04
N GLY A 190 5.09 1.91 1.09
CA GLY A 190 4.72 2.60 2.31
C GLY A 190 5.00 4.10 2.22
N TYR A 191 4.94 4.79 3.36
CA TYR A 191 5.11 6.24 3.37
C TYR A 191 6.46 6.71 2.83
N GLY A 192 7.54 6.14 3.36
CA GLY A 192 8.89 6.47 2.99
C GLY A 192 9.76 5.26 2.71
N PHE A 193 9.17 4.07 2.55
CA PHE A 193 9.92 2.83 2.35
C PHE A 193 9.15 1.87 1.44
N GLY A 194 9.87 1.02 0.72
CA GLY A 194 9.30 0.03 -0.18
C GLY A 194 9.58 -1.39 0.27
N MET A 195 8.72 -2.31 -0.18
CA MET A 195 8.87 -3.75 -0.04
C MET A 195 8.74 -4.44 -1.40
N ALA A 196 9.52 -5.50 -1.60
CA ALA A 196 9.40 -6.39 -2.76
C ALA A 196 9.56 -7.85 -2.32
N LEU A 197 8.65 -8.71 -2.76
CA LEU A 197 8.65 -10.16 -2.51
C LEU A 197 9.18 -10.87 -3.74
N ASN A 198 10.20 -11.72 -3.59
CA ASN A 198 10.68 -12.56 -4.68
C ASN A 198 9.95 -13.91 -4.75
N ASN A 199 10.10 -14.62 -5.87
CA ASN A 199 9.51 -15.94 -6.11
C ASN A 199 10.02 -17.04 -5.15
N ALA A 200 11.13 -16.82 -4.45
CA ALA A 200 11.67 -17.70 -3.42
C ALA A 200 11.06 -17.44 -2.02
N GLY A 201 10.11 -16.51 -1.91
CA GLY A 201 9.44 -16.18 -0.67
C GLY A 201 10.28 -15.32 0.28
N GLN A 202 11.30 -14.61 -0.23
CA GLN A 202 12.13 -13.67 0.53
C GLN A 202 11.68 -12.23 0.28
N VAL A 203 11.90 -11.37 1.28
CA VAL A 203 11.44 -9.98 1.24
C VAL A 203 12.63 -9.03 1.18
N TYR A 204 12.59 -8.12 0.22
CA TYR A 204 13.46 -6.97 0.12
C TYR A 204 12.77 -5.72 0.68
N THR A 205 13.54 -4.87 1.35
CA THR A 205 13.10 -3.57 1.87
C THR A 205 14.13 -2.49 1.60
N TRP A 206 13.69 -1.26 1.35
CA TRP A 206 14.56 -0.08 1.20
C TRP A 206 13.83 1.19 1.64
N GLY A 207 14.59 2.27 1.84
CA GLY A 207 14.05 3.58 2.17
C GLY A 207 14.19 3.91 3.66
N SER A 208 13.18 4.58 4.21
CA SER A 208 13.13 5.00 5.61
C SER A 208 13.15 3.83 6.58
N ASN A 209 13.94 3.98 7.66
CA ASN A 209 14.06 2.96 8.72
C ASN A 209 14.00 3.54 10.14
N PHE A 210 13.41 4.72 10.33
CA PHE A 210 13.41 5.40 11.63
C PHE A 210 12.79 4.58 12.78
N MET A 211 11.88 3.66 12.46
CA MET A 211 11.19 2.81 13.43
C MET A 211 11.63 1.34 13.32
N GLY A 212 12.63 1.02 12.50
CA GLY A 212 13.04 -0.37 12.25
C GLY A 212 12.16 -1.11 11.24
N GLN A 213 11.33 -0.41 10.46
CA GLN A 213 10.40 -1.01 9.50
C GLN A 213 11.07 -1.86 8.42
N LEU A 214 12.38 -1.69 8.17
CA LEU A 214 13.14 -2.53 7.23
C LEU A 214 13.56 -3.90 7.81
N GLY A 215 13.32 -4.15 9.10
CA GLY A 215 13.59 -5.46 9.71
C GLY A 215 15.06 -5.87 9.73
N GLN A 216 15.98 -4.92 9.92
CA GLN A 216 17.43 -5.13 9.82
C GLN A 216 18.14 -5.28 11.19
N ASN A 217 17.38 -5.33 12.28
CA ASN A 217 17.85 -5.23 13.67
C ASN A 217 18.55 -3.90 13.99
N ASN A 218 18.12 -2.81 13.36
CA ASN A 218 18.55 -1.45 13.65
C ASN A 218 17.47 -0.46 13.20
N SER A 219 17.53 0.77 13.68
CA SER A 219 16.71 1.90 13.23
C SER A 219 17.55 2.96 12.50
N ASN A 220 18.71 2.55 11.96
CA ASN A 220 19.53 3.46 11.18
C ASN A 220 18.79 3.72 9.89
N ASN A 221 18.43 4.99 9.65
CA ASN A 221 17.87 5.39 8.37
C ASN A 221 18.91 5.05 7.30
N THR A 222 18.67 4.00 6.54
CA THR A 222 19.63 3.55 5.55
C THR A 222 19.56 4.55 4.41
N SER A 223 20.40 5.59 4.46
CA SER A 223 20.72 6.43 3.30
C SER A 223 21.39 5.63 2.17
N ARG A 224 21.60 4.33 2.37
CA ARG A 224 21.96 3.38 1.34
C ARG A 224 20.75 3.20 0.44
N PRO A 225 20.81 3.62 -0.84
CA PRO A 225 19.66 3.63 -1.74
C PRO A 225 19.30 2.24 -2.26
N ARG A 226 19.68 1.19 -1.55
CA ARG A 226 19.65 -0.18 -2.05
C ARG A 226 18.79 -1.06 -1.18
N ALA A 227 18.10 -1.98 -1.83
CA ALA A 227 17.23 -2.94 -1.21
C ALA A 227 18.02 -4.03 -0.49
N LEU A 228 17.59 -4.32 0.74
CA LEU A 228 18.16 -5.28 1.67
C LEU A 228 17.15 -6.39 1.95
N LEU A 229 17.64 -7.62 2.11
CA LEU A 229 16.81 -8.75 2.53
C LEU A 229 16.44 -8.59 4.00
N VAL A 230 15.17 -8.81 4.33
CA VAL A 230 14.63 -8.73 5.69
C VAL A 230 15.17 -9.89 6.52
N LYS A 231 15.60 -9.61 7.75
CA LYS A 231 16.04 -10.65 8.69
C LYS A 231 14.85 -11.37 9.30
N ASN A 232 15.04 -12.62 9.72
CA ASN A 232 14.04 -13.35 10.50
C ASN A 232 13.92 -12.81 11.94
N ALA A 233 13.00 -13.37 12.73
CA ALA A 233 12.66 -12.88 14.05
C ALA A 233 13.80 -12.93 15.09
N ASP A 234 14.77 -13.84 14.93
CA ASP A 234 15.95 -13.92 15.82
C ASP A 234 17.15 -13.11 15.31
N GLY A 235 17.06 -12.56 14.10
CA GLY A 235 18.11 -11.76 13.47
C GLY A 235 19.31 -12.55 12.95
N ASN A 236 19.31 -13.89 13.04
CA ASN A 236 20.40 -14.77 12.65
C ASN A 236 20.22 -15.38 11.25
N GLY A 237 19.13 -15.05 10.57
CA GLY A 237 18.84 -15.51 9.21
C GLY A 237 17.96 -14.52 8.46
N LEU A 238 17.40 -14.99 7.35
CA LEU A 238 16.51 -14.21 6.50
C LEU A 238 15.06 -14.64 6.70
N LEU A 239 14.16 -13.66 6.65
CA LEU A 239 12.74 -13.94 6.56
C LEU A 239 12.47 -14.64 5.22
N SER A 240 11.78 -15.76 5.28
CA SER A 240 11.49 -16.63 4.13
C SER A 240 10.08 -17.20 4.26
N ASN A 241 9.66 -18.02 3.28
CA ASN A 241 8.32 -18.60 3.21
C ASN A 241 7.20 -17.56 3.09
N ILE A 242 7.49 -16.35 2.59
CA ILE A 242 6.51 -15.27 2.48
C ILE A 242 5.69 -15.39 1.19
N LYS A 243 4.38 -15.15 1.28
CA LYS A 243 3.46 -15.09 0.13
C LYS A 243 2.87 -13.70 -0.12
N ARG A 244 2.83 -12.81 0.88
CA ARG A 244 2.35 -11.42 0.74
C ARG A 244 3.14 -10.48 1.62
N VAL A 245 3.23 -9.22 1.18
CA VAL A 245 3.86 -8.11 1.92
C VAL A 245 2.95 -6.89 1.88
N SER A 246 2.97 -6.09 2.94
CA SER A 246 2.22 -4.83 3.01
C SER A 246 3.01 -3.77 3.77
N ALA A 247 3.21 -2.60 3.15
CA ALA A 247 3.95 -1.49 3.69
C ALA A 247 2.99 -0.37 4.14
N GLY A 248 2.97 -0.07 5.44
CA GLY A 248 2.12 0.94 6.03
C GLY A 248 2.80 2.30 6.16
N GLY A 249 2.35 3.09 7.14
CA GLY A 249 2.97 4.37 7.47
C GLY A 249 4.42 4.22 7.92
N ASN A 250 4.62 3.66 9.12
CA ASN A 250 5.96 3.38 9.66
C ASN A 250 6.11 1.93 10.13
N HIS A 251 5.31 1.01 9.57
CA HIS A 251 5.36 -0.41 9.89
C HIS A 251 5.21 -1.25 8.61
N ALA A 252 5.71 -2.47 8.67
CA ALA A 252 5.67 -3.44 7.59
C ALA A 252 5.00 -4.72 8.09
N MET A 253 4.27 -5.41 7.21
CA MET A 253 3.72 -6.73 7.46
C MET A 253 4.15 -7.72 6.37
N ALA A 254 4.35 -8.97 6.77
CA ALA A 254 4.58 -10.10 5.89
C ALA A 254 3.71 -11.28 6.32
N LEU A 255 3.08 -11.95 5.35
CA LEU A 255 2.26 -13.13 5.53
C LEU A 255 2.97 -14.33 4.92
N ASP A 256 3.20 -15.37 5.71
CA ASP A 256 3.84 -16.60 5.25
C ASP A 256 2.86 -17.58 4.58
N GLN A 257 3.41 -18.60 3.92
CA GLN A 257 2.62 -19.64 3.24
C GLN A 257 1.68 -20.36 4.20
N ASP A 258 2.09 -20.56 5.46
CA ASP A 258 1.34 -21.24 6.53
C ASP A 258 0.21 -20.38 7.12
N GLY A 259 0.05 -19.14 6.63
CA GLY A 259 -1.01 -18.24 7.06
C GLY A 259 -0.68 -17.47 8.33
N LYS A 260 0.58 -17.37 8.73
CA LYS A 260 1.05 -16.60 9.87
C LYS A 260 1.55 -15.22 9.46
N VAL A 261 1.40 -14.25 10.37
CA VAL A 261 1.76 -12.85 10.11
C VAL A 261 2.94 -12.42 10.97
N PHE A 262 3.83 -11.64 10.35
CA PHE A 262 4.96 -10.97 10.99
C PHE A 262 4.87 -9.47 10.75
N ALA A 263 5.27 -8.66 11.73
CA ALA A 263 5.30 -7.21 11.62
C ALA A 263 6.58 -6.59 12.21
N SER A 264 7.06 -5.50 11.62
CA SER A 264 8.20 -4.69 12.10
C SER A 264 7.92 -3.20 11.93
N GLY A 265 8.67 -2.34 12.61
CA GLY A 265 8.48 -0.89 12.57
C GLY A 265 7.82 -0.33 13.83
N SER A 266 7.05 0.76 13.68
CA SER A 266 6.39 1.46 14.78
C SER A 266 5.35 0.58 15.48
N ALA A 267 5.34 0.63 16.82
CA ALA A 267 4.36 -0.03 17.68
C ALA A 267 3.53 0.97 18.52
N THR A 268 3.68 2.28 18.28
CA THR A 268 3.11 3.36 19.10
C THR A 268 1.58 3.27 19.24
N SER A 269 0.92 2.81 18.19
CA SER A 269 -0.53 2.67 18.11
C SER A 269 -0.99 1.23 18.21
N GLY A 270 -0.11 0.29 18.53
CA GLY A 270 -0.43 -1.15 18.53
C GLY A 270 -0.49 -1.78 17.15
N GLN A 271 -0.10 -1.08 16.08
CA GLN A 271 -0.20 -1.55 14.69
C GLN A 271 0.66 -2.78 14.34
N LEU A 272 1.59 -3.19 15.22
CA LEU A 272 2.29 -4.46 15.07
C LEU A 272 1.45 -5.66 15.51
N GLY A 273 0.41 -5.44 16.32
CA GLY A 273 -0.43 -6.51 16.84
C GLY A 273 0.36 -7.54 17.65
N ASP A 274 1.44 -7.13 18.34
CA ASP A 274 2.32 -8.00 19.13
C ASP A 274 1.91 -8.11 20.60
N GLY A 275 0.70 -7.63 20.93
CA GLY A 275 0.04 -7.83 22.20
C GLY A 275 0.32 -6.78 23.26
N PRO A 276 -0.28 -6.95 24.46
CA PRO A 276 -0.18 -5.96 25.55
C PRO A 276 1.22 -5.91 26.18
N ASN A 277 2.04 -6.94 26.01
CA ASN A 277 3.38 -7.07 26.60
C ASN A 277 4.48 -6.55 25.67
N ARG A 278 4.21 -5.46 24.94
CA ARG A 278 5.16 -4.86 24.00
C ARG A 278 6.38 -4.27 24.73
N PRO A 279 7.58 -4.26 24.10
CA PRO A 279 8.76 -3.64 24.70
C PRO A 279 8.52 -2.18 25.04
N VAL A 280 9.29 -1.65 26.00
CA VAL A 280 9.28 -0.22 26.37
C VAL A 280 9.58 0.68 25.15
N MET A 281 10.41 0.19 24.23
CA MET A 281 10.66 0.83 22.95
C MET A 281 9.42 0.60 22.06
N ASN A 282 8.70 1.67 21.72
CA ASN A 282 7.48 1.64 20.89
C ASN A 282 7.78 1.30 19.40
N GLN A 283 8.64 0.31 19.15
CA GLN A 283 9.09 -0.13 17.83
C GLN A 283 9.64 -1.56 17.86
N SER A 284 9.65 -2.22 16.71
CA SER A 284 10.35 -3.48 16.50
C SER A 284 11.33 -3.40 15.33
N LEU A 285 12.61 -3.65 15.63
CA LEU A 285 13.73 -3.60 14.67
C LEU A 285 13.87 -4.87 13.83
N LEU A 286 13.19 -5.94 14.23
CA LEU A 286 13.10 -7.23 13.56
C LEU A 286 11.62 -7.60 13.38
N PRO A 287 11.26 -8.42 12.39
CA PRO A 287 9.89 -8.93 12.28
C PRO A 287 9.51 -9.74 13.52
N ARG A 288 8.38 -9.40 14.14
CA ARG A 288 7.77 -10.13 15.26
C ARG A 288 6.51 -10.82 14.81
N ALA A 289 6.23 -11.97 15.41
CA ALA A 289 4.94 -12.64 15.24
C ALA A 289 3.81 -11.72 15.71
N VAL A 290 2.81 -11.52 14.86
CA VAL A 290 1.53 -10.91 15.27
C VAL A 290 0.80 -11.94 16.15
N VAL A 291 0.27 -11.52 17.29
CA VAL A 291 -0.44 -12.44 18.20
C VAL A 291 -1.88 -12.65 17.74
N ASN A 292 -2.52 -13.74 18.19
CA ASN A 292 -3.95 -13.95 17.91
C ASN A 292 -4.85 -12.98 18.72
N SER A 293 -6.16 -13.05 18.50
CA SER A 293 -7.15 -12.19 19.17
C SER A 293 -7.25 -12.37 20.69
N LEU A 294 -6.68 -13.44 21.25
CA LEU A 294 -6.58 -13.63 22.71
C LEU A 294 -5.31 -13.01 23.29
N GLY A 295 -4.44 -12.45 22.45
CA GLY A 295 -3.12 -11.92 22.85
C GLY A 295 -2.10 -13.01 23.18
N ILE A 296 -2.37 -14.28 22.87
CA ILE A 296 -1.54 -15.43 23.24
C ILE A 296 -1.22 -16.32 22.03
N GLY A 297 0.06 -16.50 21.73
CA GLY A 297 0.48 -17.26 20.55
C GLY A 297 0.26 -16.49 19.24
N GLN A 298 0.71 -17.06 18.12
CA GLN A 298 0.77 -16.38 16.83
C GLN A 298 -0.57 -16.45 16.07
N LEU A 299 -0.93 -15.35 15.41
CA LEU A 299 -2.04 -15.28 14.46
C LEU A 299 -1.78 -16.25 13.30
N SER A 300 -2.80 -17.01 12.90
CA SER A 300 -2.72 -18.02 11.85
C SER A 300 -4.02 -18.05 11.03
N ASN A 301 -4.10 -18.93 10.03
CA ASN A 301 -5.22 -19.05 9.09
C ASN A 301 -5.48 -17.79 8.24
N ILE A 302 -4.45 -16.96 8.01
CA ILE A 302 -4.60 -15.70 7.28
C ILE A 302 -4.45 -15.91 5.76
N ALA A 303 -5.44 -15.38 5.03
CA ALA A 303 -5.53 -15.37 3.57
C ALA A 303 -4.94 -14.09 2.96
N ALA A 304 -5.12 -12.96 3.65
CA ALA A 304 -4.67 -11.65 3.19
C ALA A 304 -4.27 -10.72 4.34
N ILE A 305 -3.42 -9.74 4.03
CA ILE A 305 -3.01 -8.66 4.92
C ILE A 305 -3.11 -7.32 4.18
N ALA A 306 -3.36 -6.24 4.91
CA ALA A 306 -3.29 -4.87 4.43
C ALA A 306 -2.87 -3.93 5.57
N THR A 307 -2.22 -2.82 5.23
CA THR A 307 -1.72 -1.82 6.20
C THR A 307 -2.26 -0.45 5.87
N GLY A 308 -2.78 0.26 6.87
CA GLY A 308 -3.01 1.69 6.82
C GLY A 308 -1.82 2.50 7.33
N ASP A 309 -2.08 3.76 7.68
CA ASP A 309 -1.09 4.66 8.28
C ASP A 309 -0.57 4.12 9.62
N THR A 310 -1.52 3.81 10.49
CA THR A 310 -1.33 3.49 11.91
C THR A 310 -2.18 2.29 12.35
N HIS A 311 -2.74 1.53 11.40
CA HIS A 311 -3.48 0.30 11.66
C HIS A 311 -3.14 -0.78 10.63
N SER A 312 -3.57 -1.99 10.91
CA SER A 312 -3.35 -3.19 10.12
C SER A 312 -4.63 -4.01 10.05
N LEU A 313 -4.80 -4.72 8.94
CA LEU A 313 -5.92 -5.61 8.67
C LEU A 313 -5.41 -6.99 8.26
N ALA A 314 -6.17 -8.01 8.62
CA ALA A 314 -6.00 -9.37 8.09
C ALA A 314 -7.36 -9.98 7.76
N LEU A 315 -7.44 -10.70 6.64
CA LEU A 315 -8.58 -11.53 6.27
C LEU A 315 -8.18 -12.98 6.49
N ASP A 316 -8.93 -13.72 7.32
CA ASP A 316 -8.71 -15.16 7.49
C ASP A 316 -9.33 -15.96 6.33
N ASN A 317 -8.96 -17.25 6.19
CA ASN A 317 -9.55 -18.12 5.16
C ASN A 317 -11.04 -18.44 5.39
N ASP A 318 -11.58 -18.10 6.55
CA ASP A 318 -13.00 -18.26 6.88
C ASP A 318 -13.82 -16.99 6.53
N GLY A 319 -13.18 -15.96 5.98
CA GLY A 319 -13.81 -14.70 5.59
C GLY A 319 -13.98 -13.68 6.72
N ARG A 320 -13.33 -13.87 7.87
CA ARG A 320 -13.34 -12.89 8.98
C ARG A 320 -12.27 -11.83 8.77
N LEU A 321 -12.70 -10.58 8.91
CA LEU A 321 -11.79 -9.43 8.90
C LEU A 321 -11.36 -9.10 10.32
N LEU A 322 -10.05 -9.08 10.54
CA LEU A 322 -9.40 -8.66 11.77
C LEU A 322 -8.77 -7.30 11.55
N ILE A 323 -8.81 -6.44 12.56
CA ILE A 323 -8.22 -5.11 12.55
C ILE A 323 -7.53 -4.81 13.88
N TRP A 324 -6.42 -4.08 13.82
CA TRP A 324 -5.70 -3.61 15.01
C TRP A 324 -4.89 -2.36 14.70
N GLY A 325 -4.45 -1.64 15.74
CA GLY A 325 -3.76 -0.37 15.63
C GLY A 325 -4.56 0.80 16.21
N ASP A 326 -4.36 1.97 15.60
CA ASP A 326 -4.95 3.23 16.03
C ASP A 326 -6.48 3.25 15.93
N ASP A 327 -7.15 3.49 17.06
CA ASP A 327 -8.61 3.60 17.13
C ASP A 327 -9.07 4.95 17.73
N TYR A 328 -8.18 5.96 17.80
CA TYR A 328 -8.53 7.25 18.41
C TYR A 328 -9.69 7.98 17.70
N GLN A 329 -9.93 7.65 16.42
CA GLN A 329 -11.03 8.21 15.63
C GLN A 329 -12.23 7.27 15.48
N GLN A 330 -12.26 6.11 16.16
CA GLN A 330 -13.32 5.09 16.03
C GLN A 330 -13.46 4.50 14.62
N ASN A 331 -12.38 4.54 13.83
CA ASN A 331 -12.43 4.12 12.43
C ASN A 331 -12.25 2.61 12.24
N LEU A 332 -11.92 1.84 13.29
CA LEU A 332 -11.67 0.40 13.14
C LEU A 332 -12.95 -0.47 13.16
N GLY A 333 -14.14 0.12 12.96
CA GLY A 333 -15.39 -0.61 12.77
C GLY A 333 -15.86 -1.43 13.98
N GLN A 334 -15.45 -1.07 15.20
CA GLN A 334 -15.76 -1.83 16.43
C GLN A 334 -17.10 -1.46 17.10
N GLY A 335 -17.77 -0.40 16.63
CA GLY A 335 -19.13 -0.03 17.08
C GLY A 335 -19.23 0.44 18.54
N GLY A 336 -18.15 0.93 19.16
CA GLY A 336 -18.12 1.39 20.56
C GLY A 336 -17.48 2.77 20.76
N THR A 337 -17.57 3.33 21.98
CA THR A 337 -16.99 4.63 22.37
C THR A 337 -15.54 4.54 22.88
N SER A 338 -14.90 3.38 22.75
CA SER A 338 -13.53 3.18 23.22
C SER A 338 -12.55 3.93 22.33
N THR A 339 -11.71 4.77 22.90
CA THR A 339 -10.68 5.54 22.19
C THR A 339 -9.29 4.90 22.33
N THR A 340 -9.25 3.62 22.72
CA THR A 340 -8.00 2.92 23.00
C THR A 340 -7.52 2.16 21.79
N ASN A 341 -6.26 2.38 21.43
CA ASN A 341 -5.54 1.57 20.44
C ASN A 341 -5.70 0.06 20.68
N LEU A 342 -5.90 -0.68 19.60
CA LEU A 342 -6.00 -2.14 19.60
C LEU A 342 -4.61 -2.74 19.40
N ALA A 343 -4.03 -3.29 20.46
CA ALA A 343 -2.71 -3.93 20.40
C ALA A 343 -2.75 -5.42 19.97
N VAL A 344 -3.95 -5.95 19.71
CA VAL A 344 -4.18 -7.32 19.24
C VAL A 344 -5.18 -7.32 18.07
N PRO A 345 -5.04 -8.22 17.09
CA PRO A 345 -6.02 -8.41 16.03
C PRO A 345 -7.43 -8.65 16.58
N THR A 346 -8.35 -7.76 16.27
CA THR A 346 -9.73 -7.80 16.77
C THR A 346 -10.69 -8.00 15.60
N PRO A 347 -11.63 -8.95 15.66
CA PRO A 347 -12.65 -9.09 14.61
C PRO A 347 -13.46 -7.81 14.41
N VAL A 348 -13.59 -7.37 13.16
CA VAL A 348 -14.52 -6.31 12.76
C VAL A 348 -15.94 -6.87 12.90
N LYS A 349 -16.87 -6.08 13.44
CA LYS A 349 -18.27 -6.50 13.57
C LYS A 349 -19.08 -5.96 12.39
N ASP A 350 -19.83 -6.82 11.72
CA ASP A 350 -20.85 -6.40 10.75
C ASP A 350 -22.13 -5.92 11.48
N THR A 351 -23.14 -5.49 10.72
CA THR A 351 -24.44 -5.05 11.29
C THR A 351 -25.20 -6.17 12.01
N ALA A 352 -24.85 -7.44 11.76
CA ALA A 352 -25.37 -8.61 12.46
C ALA A 352 -24.52 -9.02 13.68
N GLY A 353 -23.37 -8.37 13.92
CA GLY A 353 -22.39 -8.74 14.94
C GLY A 353 -21.63 -10.05 14.67
N SER A 354 -21.75 -10.63 13.48
CA SER A 354 -21.17 -11.92 13.06
C SER A 354 -19.67 -11.85 12.75
N GLY A 355 -19.21 -10.68 12.29
CA GLY A 355 -17.82 -10.42 11.92
C GLY A 355 -17.30 -11.16 10.68
N VAL A 356 -18.21 -11.64 9.84
CA VAL A 356 -17.92 -12.18 8.50
C VAL A 356 -18.37 -11.15 7.46
N LEU A 357 -17.45 -10.63 6.66
CA LEU A 357 -17.84 -9.84 5.49
C LEU A 357 -18.24 -10.81 4.37
N SER A 358 -19.42 -10.63 3.78
CA SER A 358 -19.79 -11.33 2.55
C SER A 358 -18.98 -10.74 1.38
N LEU A 359 -17.70 -11.08 1.28
CA LEU A 359 -16.87 -10.72 0.14
C LEU A 359 -17.01 -11.79 -0.94
N ALA A 360 -17.02 -11.34 -2.20
CA ALA A 360 -16.96 -12.23 -3.36
C ALA A 360 -15.76 -13.20 -3.25
N PRO A 361 -15.85 -14.43 -3.82
CA PRO A 361 -14.85 -15.48 -3.64
C PRO A 361 -13.42 -15.02 -3.90
N LEU A 362 -12.50 -15.45 -3.02
CA LEU A 362 -11.07 -15.07 -2.96
C LEU A 362 -10.29 -15.18 -4.28
N SER A 363 -10.77 -15.95 -5.26
CA SER A 363 -10.13 -16.16 -6.56
C SER A 363 -10.09 -14.91 -7.46
N THR A 364 -10.80 -13.83 -7.11
CA THR A 364 -10.91 -12.61 -7.94
C THR A 364 -10.18 -11.39 -7.38
N TRP A 365 -9.41 -11.53 -6.29
CA TRP A 365 -8.78 -10.39 -5.61
C TRP A 365 -7.26 -10.33 -5.91
N PRO A 366 -6.81 -9.69 -7.00
CA PRO A 366 -5.40 -9.42 -7.20
C PRO A 366 -4.99 -8.30 -6.22
N ASN A 367 -4.27 -8.66 -5.15
CA ASN A 367 -3.65 -7.75 -4.20
C ASN A 367 -4.61 -6.76 -3.52
N LEU A 368 -4.96 -7.01 -2.25
CA LEU A 368 -5.48 -5.96 -1.36
C LEU A 368 -4.41 -4.86 -1.24
N THR A 369 -4.50 -3.83 -2.08
CA THR A 369 -3.64 -2.63 -2.04
C THR A 369 -4.28 -1.49 -1.26
N SER A 370 -5.40 -1.72 -0.57
CA SER A 370 -6.11 -0.66 0.12
C SER A 370 -5.48 -0.32 1.47
N ARG A 371 -4.99 0.91 1.58
CA ARG A 371 -5.10 1.66 2.83
C ARG A 371 -6.60 1.89 3.00
N ALA A 372 -7.24 1.25 3.96
CA ALA A 372 -8.56 1.68 4.42
C ALA A 372 -8.35 2.72 5.52
N ARG A 373 -9.36 3.54 5.83
CA ARG A 373 -9.37 4.43 7.00
C ARG A 373 -10.14 3.78 8.12
#